data_AF-A0A7C4HAG2-F1
#
_entry.id   AF-A0A7C4HAG2-F1
#
_cell.length_a   1.000
_cell.length_b   1.000
_cell.length_c   1.000
_cell.angle_alpha   90.00
_cell.angle_beta   90.00
_cell.angle_gamma   90.00
#
_symmetry.space_group_name_H-M   'P 1'
#
loop_
_entity.id
_entity.type
_entity.pdbx_description
1 polymer ?
#
loop_
_entity_poly.entity_id
_entity_poly.type
_entity_poly.pdbx_seq_one_letter_code
_entity_poly.pdbx_strand_id
1 'polypeptide(L)'
;MRIQVSFRVNRTPDMIVLESGVFKFTTVKRYEDYARSILDLYDRAYGFFVDLFNVTLGDSVNVKFFIPDFYSLMSVGGYVPFSGGSMGDIYVNFVFTRYVEGYLEVIALHELVHHFMWRAGLSPESLLWFHEGLAQYVSIRFAEDLGFEGARMIRSDIETRVQSIRVLVGDNFGFLASWTPRYAPRDMSTLYAAAYYIVSELADEHGGLNYYARVFRFLDEGSVEDNAALCYYLSLAAGESVAKKFNSWGFNIPDLYTYTPLIYEAKSAINGIDEHNISLQPFRHLANLLYKSAVSGWMLAEATPALLLASLLIARLAPFLALITYSGIIFVALILALKVKGVL
;
A
#
# COMPACT_ATOMS: atom_id res chain seq x y z
N MET A 1 -7.72 36.53 -9.60
CA MET A 1 -8.84 36.73 -8.65
C MET A 1 -9.81 35.55 -8.81
N ARG A 2 -10.16 34.85 -7.74
CA ARG A 2 -11.18 33.78 -7.75
C ARG A 2 -12.41 34.29 -7.00
N ILE A 3 -13.60 34.10 -7.57
CA ILE A 3 -14.87 34.48 -6.94
C ILE A 3 -15.69 33.21 -6.74
N GLN A 4 -16.12 32.94 -5.51
CA GLN A 4 -17.12 31.92 -5.21
C GLN A 4 -18.42 32.60 -4.80
N VAL A 5 -19.51 32.21 -5.45
CA VAL A 5 -20.86 32.63 -5.09
C VAL A 5 -21.65 31.37 -4.73
N SER A 6 -22.15 31.33 -3.50
CA SER A 6 -22.94 30.20 -3.00
C SER A 6 -24.36 30.66 -2.70
N PHE A 7 -25.35 29.88 -3.14
CA PHE A 7 -26.76 30.15 -2.88
C PHE A 7 -27.34 29.02 -2.02
N ARG A 8 -28.13 29.38 -1.00
CA ARG A 8 -28.98 28.43 -0.30
C ARG A 8 -30.34 28.42 -0.97
N VAL A 9 -30.79 27.25 -1.42
CA VAL A 9 -32.10 27.07 -2.05
C VAL A 9 -32.94 26.11 -1.22
N ASN A 10 -34.24 26.38 -1.11
CA ASN A 10 -35.18 25.52 -0.39
C ASN A 10 -35.75 24.44 -1.34
N ARG A 11 -34.87 23.58 -1.85
CA ARG A 11 -35.22 22.43 -2.70
C ARG A 11 -34.35 21.24 -2.34
N THR A 12 -34.92 20.06 -2.36
CA THR A 12 -34.17 18.80 -2.28
C THR A 12 -33.52 18.51 -3.64
N PRO A 13 -32.24 18.10 -3.68
CA PRO A 13 -31.62 17.70 -4.93
C PRO A 13 -32.29 16.44 -5.47
N ASP A 14 -32.49 16.39 -6.79
CA ASP A 14 -32.92 15.18 -7.50
C ASP A 14 -31.71 14.23 -7.59
N MET A 15 -31.60 13.35 -6.60
CA MET A 15 -30.51 12.39 -6.48
C MET A 15 -30.82 11.15 -7.30
N ILE A 16 -29.82 10.66 -8.03
CA ILE A 16 -29.86 9.41 -8.78
C ILE A 16 -28.71 8.51 -8.37
N VAL A 17 -28.89 7.21 -8.59
CA VAL A 17 -27.84 6.20 -8.44
C VAL A 17 -27.66 5.52 -9.79
N LEU A 18 -26.42 5.47 -10.25
CA LEU A 18 -26.00 4.80 -11.47
C LEU A 18 -25.11 3.62 -11.09
N GLU A 19 -25.17 2.54 -11.84
CA GLU A 19 -24.40 1.32 -11.55
C GLU A 19 -23.70 0.83 -12.83
N SER A 20 -22.47 0.34 -12.68
CA SER A 20 -21.71 -0.36 -13.73
C SER A 20 -20.80 -1.39 -13.06
N GLY A 21 -21.07 -2.68 -13.28
CA GLY A 21 -20.36 -3.77 -12.59
C GLY A 21 -20.44 -3.64 -11.06
N VAL A 22 -19.28 -3.57 -10.41
CA VAL A 22 -19.15 -3.38 -8.95
C VAL A 22 -19.21 -1.91 -8.51
N PHE A 23 -19.30 -0.97 -9.44
CA PHE A 23 -19.26 0.47 -9.15
C PHE A 23 -20.66 1.07 -9.05
N LYS A 24 -20.90 1.85 -7.99
CA LYS A 24 -22.15 2.58 -7.78
C LYS A 24 -21.87 4.07 -7.64
N PHE A 25 -22.40 4.90 -8.54
CA PHE A 25 -22.22 6.34 -8.49
C PHE A 25 -23.50 7.03 -7.99
N THR A 26 -23.42 7.73 -6.86
CA THR A 26 -24.52 8.58 -6.37
C THR A 26 -24.26 10.03 -6.72
N THR A 27 -25.18 10.67 -7.46
CA THR A 27 -25.01 12.06 -7.92
C THR A 27 -26.34 12.79 -8.05
N VAL A 28 -26.30 14.11 -8.21
CA VAL A 28 -27.47 14.90 -8.62
C VAL A 28 -27.69 14.68 -10.12
N LYS A 29 -28.93 14.52 -10.56
CA LYS A 29 -29.30 14.24 -11.96
C LYS A 29 -28.67 15.17 -13.00
N ARG A 30 -28.42 16.43 -12.64
CA ARG A 30 -27.72 17.40 -13.51
C ARG A 30 -26.31 16.94 -13.93
N TYR A 31 -25.64 16.13 -13.12
CA TYR A 31 -24.28 15.63 -13.36
C TYR A 31 -24.27 14.15 -13.78
N GLU A 32 -25.40 13.64 -14.27
CA GLU A 32 -25.55 12.25 -14.72
C GLU A 32 -24.51 11.88 -15.77
N ASP A 33 -24.32 12.69 -16.80
CA ASP A 33 -23.40 12.39 -17.91
C ASP A 33 -21.94 12.26 -17.44
N TYR A 34 -21.50 13.13 -16.53
CA TYR A 34 -20.15 13.02 -15.94
C TYR A 34 -19.99 11.78 -15.08
N ALA A 35 -21.02 11.43 -14.30
CA ALA A 35 -21.01 10.22 -13.49
C ALA A 35 -21.00 8.95 -14.37
N ARG A 36 -21.74 8.93 -15.48
CA ARG A 36 -21.69 7.85 -16.49
C ARG A 36 -20.30 7.72 -17.10
N SER A 37 -19.69 8.84 -17.51
CA SER A 37 -18.33 8.83 -18.06
C SER A 37 -17.29 8.23 -17.10
N ILE A 38 -17.37 8.55 -15.80
CA ILE A 38 -16.49 7.96 -14.78
C ILE A 38 -16.77 6.47 -14.61
N LEU A 39 -18.04 6.04 -14.58
CA LEU A 39 -18.39 4.62 -14.50
C LEU A 39 -17.88 3.83 -15.71
N ASP A 40 -18.01 4.39 -16.92
CA ASP A 40 -17.50 3.78 -18.15
C ASP A 40 -15.96 3.74 -18.18
N LEU A 41 -15.29 4.73 -17.57
CA LEU A 41 -13.84 4.70 -17.36
C LEU A 41 -13.44 3.59 -16.39
N TYR A 42 -14.15 3.44 -15.27
CA TYR A 42 -13.89 2.41 -14.28
C TYR A 42 -14.12 1.00 -14.82
N ASP A 43 -15.19 0.78 -15.58
CA ASP A 43 -15.45 -0.51 -16.24
C ASP A 43 -14.31 -0.89 -17.19
N ARG A 44 -13.84 0.06 -18.02
CA ARG A 44 -12.67 -0.15 -18.90
C ARG A 44 -11.37 -0.41 -18.14
N ALA A 45 -11.17 0.24 -17.00
CA ALA A 45 -9.97 0.07 -16.18
C ALA A 45 -9.98 -1.21 -15.34
N TYR A 46 -11.16 -1.74 -15.01
CA TYR A 46 -11.30 -2.78 -14.00
C TYR A 46 -10.50 -4.04 -14.31
N GLY A 47 -10.65 -4.61 -15.50
CA GLY A 47 -9.89 -5.81 -15.90
C GLY A 47 -8.38 -5.59 -15.86
N PHE A 48 -7.92 -4.45 -16.39
CA PHE A 48 -6.50 -4.07 -16.36
C PHE A 48 -5.98 -3.94 -14.92
N PHE A 49 -6.73 -3.31 -14.01
CA PHE A 49 -6.33 -3.18 -12.62
C PHE A 49 -6.39 -4.51 -11.85
N VAL A 50 -7.35 -5.39 -12.14
CA VAL A 50 -7.36 -6.76 -11.59
C VAL A 50 -6.07 -7.50 -11.96
N ASP A 51 -5.65 -7.44 -13.23
CA ASP A 51 -4.43 -8.09 -13.70
C ASP A 51 -3.15 -7.46 -13.14
N LEU A 52 -3.15 -6.13 -12.96
CA LEU A 52 -2.03 -5.37 -12.41
C LEU A 52 -1.85 -5.62 -10.91
N PHE A 53 -2.92 -5.55 -10.12
CA PHE A 53 -2.87 -5.64 -8.66
C PHE A 53 -3.10 -7.06 -8.13
N ASN A 54 -3.41 -8.01 -9.01
CA ASN A 54 -3.65 -9.41 -8.68
C ASN A 54 -4.75 -9.62 -7.61
N VAL A 55 -5.76 -8.73 -7.61
CA VAL A 55 -6.90 -8.78 -6.69
C VAL A 55 -8.16 -8.27 -7.36
N THR A 56 -9.32 -8.77 -6.93
CA THR A 56 -10.62 -8.20 -7.30
C THR A 56 -11.12 -7.27 -6.19
N LEU A 57 -11.88 -6.26 -6.57
CA LEU A 57 -12.64 -5.48 -5.61
C LEU A 57 -13.88 -6.29 -5.17
N GLY A 58 -14.38 -6.02 -3.96
CA GLY A 58 -15.57 -6.69 -3.43
C GLY A 58 -16.87 -6.23 -4.11
N ASP A 59 -18.01 -6.59 -3.51
CA ASP A 59 -19.32 -6.50 -4.14
C ASP A 59 -19.79 -5.08 -4.49
N SER A 60 -19.26 -4.03 -3.84
CA SER A 60 -19.60 -2.65 -4.18
C SER A 60 -18.52 -1.63 -3.82
N VAL A 61 -18.17 -0.79 -4.78
CA VAL A 61 -17.38 0.44 -4.58
C VAL A 61 -18.28 1.64 -4.89
N ASN A 62 -18.53 2.47 -3.89
CA ASN A 62 -19.37 3.65 -4.06
C ASN A 62 -18.52 4.86 -4.46
N VAL A 63 -19.09 5.67 -5.35
CA VAL A 63 -18.46 6.87 -5.89
C VAL A 63 -19.43 8.02 -5.77
N LYS A 64 -18.93 9.19 -5.35
CA LYS A 64 -19.72 10.39 -5.16
C LYS A 64 -18.95 11.61 -5.62
N PHE A 65 -19.66 12.59 -6.15
CA PHE A 65 -19.08 13.93 -6.23
C PHE A 65 -19.13 14.58 -4.85
N PHE A 66 -18.07 15.32 -4.51
CA PHE A 66 -18.09 16.24 -3.38
C PHE A 66 -17.91 17.68 -3.85
N ILE A 67 -18.43 18.59 -3.04
CA ILE A 67 -18.25 20.03 -3.22
C ILE A 67 -17.16 20.46 -2.23
N PRO A 68 -15.94 20.79 -2.68
CA PRO A 68 -14.88 21.29 -1.80
C PRO A 68 -15.25 22.66 -1.21
N ASP A 69 -14.56 23.02 -0.13
CA ASP A 69 -14.55 24.41 0.34
C ASP A 69 -13.74 25.32 -0.60
N PHE A 70 -13.79 26.64 -0.36
CA PHE A 70 -13.15 27.64 -1.23
C PHE A 70 -11.64 27.44 -1.37
N TYR A 71 -10.97 27.03 -0.29
CA TYR A 71 -9.52 26.87 -0.25
C TYR A 71 -9.10 25.53 -0.85
N SER A 72 -9.91 24.48 -0.69
CA SER A 72 -9.66 23.15 -1.23
C SER A 72 -10.10 22.95 -2.69
N LEU A 73 -10.79 23.94 -3.27
CA LEU A 73 -11.42 23.90 -4.60
C LEU A 73 -10.56 23.27 -5.70
N MET A 74 -9.26 23.59 -5.72
CA MET A 74 -8.30 23.10 -6.73
C MET A 74 -7.13 22.32 -6.12
N SER A 75 -7.07 22.18 -4.79
CA SER A 75 -5.95 21.51 -4.12
C SER A 75 -6.26 20.06 -3.75
N VAL A 76 -7.53 19.64 -3.81
CA VAL A 76 -7.96 18.27 -3.59
C VAL A 76 -8.73 17.80 -4.82
N GLY A 77 -8.13 16.87 -5.58
CA GLY A 77 -8.76 16.26 -6.75
C GLY A 77 -9.81 15.23 -6.37
N GLY A 78 -9.44 14.33 -5.48
CA GLY A 78 -10.31 13.32 -4.90
C GLY A 78 -9.82 12.94 -3.50
N TYR A 79 -10.57 12.08 -2.84
CA TYR A 79 -10.09 11.37 -1.65
C TYR A 79 -10.92 10.11 -1.40
N VAL A 80 -10.28 9.15 -0.71
CA VAL A 80 -10.94 7.99 -0.10
C VAL A 80 -10.73 8.04 1.42
N PRO A 81 -11.79 8.18 2.23
CA PRO A 81 -11.65 8.10 3.68
C PRO A 81 -11.18 6.71 4.12
N PHE A 82 -10.13 6.66 4.93
CA PHE A 82 -9.70 5.44 5.59
C PHE A 82 -10.17 5.46 7.05
N SER A 83 -11.08 4.56 7.42
CA SER A 83 -11.62 4.50 8.78
C SER A 83 -11.91 3.06 9.21
N GLY A 84 -11.61 2.73 10.46
CA GLY A 84 -11.86 1.41 11.03
C GLY A 84 -11.13 0.25 10.31
N GLY A 85 -10.01 0.54 9.64
CA GLY A 85 -9.25 -0.45 8.87
C GLY A 85 -9.87 -0.80 7.52
N SER A 86 -10.76 0.04 6.97
CA SER A 86 -11.42 -0.17 5.68
C SER A 86 -11.40 1.09 4.82
N MET A 87 -11.36 0.89 3.49
CA MET A 87 -11.52 1.95 2.51
C MET A 87 -13.00 2.35 2.39
N GLY A 88 -13.27 3.65 2.53
CA GLY A 88 -14.60 4.23 2.38
C GLY A 88 -15.00 4.45 0.92
N ASP A 89 -15.98 5.31 0.71
CA ASP A 89 -16.41 5.70 -0.64
C ASP A 89 -15.36 6.56 -1.35
N ILE A 90 -15.32 6.50 -2.69
CA ILE A 90 -14.52 7.40 -3.53
C ILE A 90 -15.24 8.74 -3.66
N TYR A 91 -14.57 9.83 -3.28
CA TYR A 91 -15.06 11.18 -3.47
C TYR A 91 -14.25 11.90 -4.55
N VAL A 92 -14.91 12.30 -5.64
CA VAL A 92 -14.29 13.04 -6.74
C VAL A 92 -14.73 14.51 -6.69
N ASN A 93 -13.79 15.43 -6.84
CA ASN A 93 -14.08 16.85 -6.84
C ASN A 93 -14.76 17.25 -8.15
N PHE A 94 -16.02 17.65 -8.06
CA PHE A 94 -16.82 17.97 -9.24
C PHE A 94 -16.28 19.15 -10.05
N VAL A 95 -15.42 20.00 -9.48
CA VAL A 95 -14.85 21.17 -10.18
C VAL A 95 -14.04 20.74 -11.41
N PHE A 96 -13.39 19.57 -11.36
CA PHE A 96 -12.59 19.06 -12.46
C PHE A 96 -13.39 18.61 -13.68
N THR A 97 -14.72 18.51 -13.58
CA THR A 97 -15.63 18.36 -14.75
C THR A 97 -15.54 19.52 -15.73
N ARG A 98 -14.95 20.64 -15.32
CA ARG A 98 -14.75 21.85 -16.13
C ARG A 98 -13.30 22.07 -16.54
N TYR A 99 -12.42 21.14 -16.23
CA TYR A 99 -11.01 21.23 -16.59
C TYR A 99 -10.75 20.56 -17.94
N VAL A 100 -9.48 20.56 -18.38
CA VAL A 100 -9.08 19.85 -19.60
C VAL A 100 -9.38 18.36 -19.46
N GLU A 101 -9.95 17.77 -20.51
CA GLU A 101 -10.22 16.34 -20.60
C GLU A 101 -8.97 15.52 -20.27
N GLY A 102 -9.12 14.53 -19.40
CA GLY A 102 -8.03 13.73 -18.83
C GLY A 102 -7.74 14.05 -17.38
N TYR A 103 -8.03 15.27 -16.88
CA TYR A 103 -7.77 15.60 -15.47
C TYR A 103 -8.74 14.90 -14.51
N LEU A 104 -10.04 14.96 -14.80
CA LEU A 104 -11.06 14.30 -13.99
C LEU A 104 -10.85 12.78 -14.00
N GLU A 105 -10.46 12.25 -15.16
CA GLU A 105 -10.21 10.84 -15.42
C GLU A 105 -9.00 10.34 -14.62
N VAL A 106 -7.87 11.05 -14.66
CA VAL A 106 -6.69 10.72 -13.84
C VAL A 106 -7.03 10.78 -12.36
N ILE A 107 -7.75 11.80 -11.90
CA ILE A 107 -8.19 11.90 -10.50
C ILE A 107 -9.06 10.70 -10.12
N ALA A 108 -10.06 10.37 -10.92
CA ALA A 108 -10.96 9.25 -10.64
C ALA A 108 -10.19 7.91 -10.61
N LEU A 109 -9.28 7.69 -11.56
CA LEU A 109 -8.43 6.50 -11.60
C LEU A 109 -7.46 6.44 -10.41
N HIS A 110 -6.90 7.58 -9.98
CA HIS A 110 -6.01 7.66 -8.81
C HIS A 110 -6.70 7.12 -7.55
N GLU A 111 -7.91 7.62 -7.27
CA GLU A 111 -8.69 7.14 -6.13
C GLU A 111 -9.09 5.67 -6.26
N LEU A 112 -9.36 5.20 -7.48
CA LEU A 112 -9.65 3.78 -7.72
C LEU A 112 -8.42 2.89 -7.46
N VAL A 113 -7.23 3.33 -7.86
CA VAL A 113 -5.98 2.58 -7.62
C VAL A 113 -5.73 2.40 -6.12
N HIS A 114 -6.06 3.38 -5.29
CA HIS A 114 -5.99 3.24 -3.83
C HIS A 114 -6.80 2.05 -3.30
N HIS A 115 -8.00 1.80 -3.83
CA HIS A 115 -8.80 0.63 -3.44
C HIS A 115 -8.11 -0.70 -3.78
N PHE A 116 -7.49 -0.79 -4.97
CA PHE A 116 -6.77 -1.99 -5.38
C PHE A 116 -5.51 -2.21 -4.53
N MET A 117 -4.70 -1.17 -4.30
CA MET A 117 -3.49 -1.28 -3.47
C MET A 117 -3.81 -1.69 -2.03
N TRP A 118 -4.85 -1.10 -1.43
CA TRP A 118 -5.30 -1.51 -0.11
C TRP A 118 -5.76 -2.98 -0.09
N ARG A 119 -6.54 -3.40 -1.10
CA ARG A 119 -7.01 -4.79 -1.21
C ARG A 119 -5.87 -5.78 -1.42
N ALA A 120 -4.80 -5.36 -2.10
CA ALA A 120 -3.57 -6.12 -2.29
C ALA A 120 -2.66 -6.15 -1.05
N GLY A 121 -3.07 -5.53 0.07
CA GLY A 121 -2.34 -5.59 1.34
C GLY A 121 -1.28 -4.51 1.53
N LEU A 122 -1.20 -3.48 0.69
CA LEU A 122 -0.29 -2.37 0.94
C LEU A 122 -0.87 -1.44 2.00
N SER A 123 -0.10 -1.14 3.06
CA SER A 123 -0.53 -0.23 4.13
C SER A 123 -0.54 1.24 3.69
N PRO A 124 -1.69 1.94 3.72
CA PRO A 124 -1.74 3.38 3.44
C PRO A 124 -1.19 4.23 4.60
N GLU A 125 -0.99 3.65 5.79
CA GLU A 125 -0.50 4.40 6.95
C GLU A 125 1.02 4.58 6.95
N SER A 126 1.75 3.54 6.57
CA SER A 126 3.21 3.47 6.67
C SER A 126 3.93 3.49 5.32
N LEU A 127 3.20 3.24 4.23
CA LEU A 127 3.71 3.30 2.85
C LEU A 127 2.98 4.37 2.03
N LEU A 128 2.53 5.45 2.66
CA LEU A 128 1.73 6.49 2.02
C LEU A 128 2.42 7.06 0.76
N TRP A 129 3.74 7.25 0.80
CA TRP A 129 4.48 7.70 -0.38
C TRP A 129 4.35 6.74 -1.56
N PHE A 130 4.39 5.42 -1.31
CA PHE A 130 4.29 4.43 -2.37
C PHE A 130 2.86 4.33 -2.87
N HIS A 131 1.86 4.42 -1.98
CA HIS A 131 0.45 4.53 -2.34
C HIS A 131 0.21 5.71 -3.28
N GLU A 132 0.55 6.93 -2.88
CA GLU A 132 0.30 8.11 -3.69
C GLU A 132 1.15 8.13 -4.98
N GLY A 133 2.41 7.69 -4.91
CA GLY A 133 3.29 7.61 -6.07
C GLY A 133 2.81 6.60 -7.11
N LEU A 134 2.38 5.41 -6.68
CA LEU A 134 1.90 4.36 -7.56
C LEU A 134 0.52 4.67 -8.11
N ALA A 135 -0.40 5.21 -7.31
CA ALA A 135 -1.68 5.72 -7.78
C ALA A 135 -1.49 6.79 -8.86
N GLN A 136 -0.57 7.73 -8.65
CA GLN A 136 -0.26 8.78 -9.61
C GLN A 136 0.33 8.21 -10.91
N TYR A 137 1.30 7.30 -10.81
CA TYR A 137 1.92 6.67 -11.97
C TYR A 137 0.91 5.84 -12.78
N VAL A 138 0.19 4.93 -12.15
CA VAL A 138 -0.75 4.02 -12.81
C VAL A 138 -1.90 4.79 -13.47
N SER A 139 -2.49 5.77 -12.76
CA SER A 139 -3.60 6.57 -13.29
C SER A 139 -3.19 7.39 -14.52
N ILE A 140 -2.01 8.03 -14.48
CA ILE A 140 -1.48 8.78 -15.63
C ILE A 140 -1.24 7.83 -16.79
N ARG A 141 -0.51 6.73 -16.58
CA ARG A 141 -0.14 5.81 -17.67
C ARG A 141 -1.36 5.21 -18.35
N PHE A 142 -2.33 4.75 -17.58
CA PHE A 142 -3.57 4.20 -18.13
C PHE A 142 -4.37 5.26 -18.89
N ALA A 143 -4.49 6.48 -18.35
CA ALA A 143 -5.21 7.56 -19.02
C ALA A 143 -4.51 8.02 -20.32
N GLU A 144 -3.17 8.05 -20.35
CA GLU A 144 -2.39 8.32 -21.56
C GLU A 144 -2.62 7.27 -22.64
N ASP A 145 -2.66 5.98 -22.26
CA ASP A 145 -2.92 4.87 -23.19
C ASP A 145 -4.34 4.95 -23.80
N LEU A 146 -5.28 5.56 -23.08
CA LEU A 146 -6.63 5.89 -23.59
C LEU A 146 -6.67 7.17 -24.45
N GLY A 147 -5.56 7.89 -24.59
CA GLY A 147 -5.45 9.08 -25.42
C GLY A 147 -5.80 10.40 -24.73
N PHE A 148 -5.94 10.42 -23.40
CA PHE A 148 -6.32 11.64 -22.67
C PHE A 148 -5.17 12.65 -22.63
N GLU A 149 -5.38 13.84 -23.21
CA GLU A 149 -4.36 14.90 -23.26
C GLU A 149 -4.03 15.47 -21.88
N GLY A 150 -5.03 15.59 -21.00
CA GLY A 150 -4.84 16.04 -19.63
C GLY A 150 -3.86 15.19 -18.84
N ALA A 151 -3.80 13.87 -19.09
CA ALA A 151 -2.84 12.98 -18.44
C ALA A 151 -1.38 13.34 -18.83
N ARG A 152 -1.13 13.64 -20.11
CA ARG A 152 0.18 14.10 -20.59
C ARG A 152 0.58 15.44 -19.97
N MET A 153 -0.36 16.35 -19.80
CA MET A 153 -0.13 17.64 -19.14
C MET A 153 0.25 17.43 -17.67
N ILE A 154 -0.51 16.61 -16.93
CA ILE A 154 -0.22 16.28 -15.53
C ILE A 154 1.19 15.69 -15.40
N ARG A 155 1.55 14.74 -16.27
CA ARG A 155 2.89 14.16 -16.29
C ARG A 155 3.96 15.22 -16.47
N SER A 156 3.84 16.07 -17.49
CA SER A 156 4.83 17.12 -17.78
C SER A 156 4.98 18.11 -16.61
N ASP A 157 3.88 18.46 -15.94
CA ASP A 157 3.89 19.32 -14.77
C ASP A 157 4.62 18.65 -13.59
N ILE A 158 4.37 17.36 -13.35
CA ILE A 158 5.04 16.60 -12.29
C ILE A 158 6.53 16.47 -12.59
N GLU A 159 6.92 16.09 -13.81
CA GLU A 159 8.32 15.96 -14.22
C GLU A 159 9.08 17.28 -14.08
N THR A 160 8.45 18.41 -14.42
CA THR A 160 9.04 19.75 -14.21
C THR A 160 9.27 20.05 -12.74
N ARG A 161 8.32 19.66 -11.87
CA ARG A 161 8.47 19.79 -10.41
C ARG A 161 9.58 18.88 -9.88
N VAL A 162 9.69 17.66 -10.38
CA VAL A 162 10.77 16.72 -10.02
C VAL A 162 12.14 17.34 -10.30
N GLN A 163 12.33 17.95 -11.48
CA GLN A 163 13.58 18.66 -11.78
C GLN A 163 13.89 19.76 -10.76
N SER A 164 12.87 20.53 -10.37
CA SER A 164 13.01 21.58 -9.36
C SER A 164 13.36 21.01 -7.97
N ILE A 165 12.76 19.89 -7.59
CA ILE A 165 13.04 19.19 -6.34
C ILE A 165 14.49 18.69 -6.33
N ARG A 166 14.95 18.07 -7.41
CA ARG A 166 16.32 17.55 -7.52
C ARG A 166 17.38 18.64 -7.40
N VAL A 167 17.11 19.85 -7.85
CA VAL A 167 18.00 21.00 -7.61
C VAL A 167 18.12 21.33 -6.11
N LEU A 168 17.05 21.14 -5.34
CA LEU A 168 17.00 21.49 -3.92
C LEU A 168 17.54 20.39 -3.00
N VAL A 169 17.29 19.12 -3.31
CA VAL A 169 17.62 17.98 -2.43
C VAL A 169 18.62 17.02 -3.04
N GLY A 170 19.08 17.26 -4.26
CA GLY A 170 19.84 16.29 -5.03
C GLY A 170 19.00 15.04 -5.27
N ASP A 171 19.60 13.86 -5.05
CA ASP A 171 18.89 12.60 -5.10
C ASP A 171 18.42 12.14 -3.70
N ASN A 172 18.41 13.01 -2.68
CA ASN A 172 17.96 12.64 -1.33
C ASN A 172 16.43 12.80 -1.16
N PHE A 173 15.71 11.71 -1.40
CA PHE A 173 14.26 11.59 -1.24
C PHE A 173 13.84 10.85 0.05
N GLY A 174 14.78 10.60 0.97
CA GLY A 174 14.53 9.82 2.20
C GLY A 174 13.46 10.42 3.11
N PHE A 175 13.12 11.70 2.94
CA PHE A 175 11.99 12.32 3.65
C PHE A 175 10.66 11.60 3.38
N LEU A 176 10.49 10.97 2.21
CA LEU A 176 9.28 10.20 1.88
C LEU A 176 9.03 9.03 2.84
N ALA A 177 10.10 8.42 3.39
CA ALA A 177 9.98 7.34 4.36
C ALA A 177 9.31 7.78 5.67
N SER A 178 9.29 9.09 5.97
CA SER A 178 8.60 9.66 7.13
C SER A 178 7.20 10.17 6.82
N TRP A 179 6.77 10.19 5.55
CA TRP A 179 5.45 10.68 5.18
C TRP A 179 4.36 9.70 5.62
N THR A 180 3.47 10.18 6.48
CA THR A 180 2.31 9.44 6.99
C THR A 180 1.06 10.31 6.93
N PRO A 181 -0.16 9.76 7.11
CA PRO A 181 -1.38 10.56 7.17
C PRO A 181 -1.36 11.63 8.28
N ARG A 182 -0.51 11.47 9.30
CA ARG A 182 -0.39 12.39 10.45
C ARG A 182 0.77 13.38 10.32
N TYR A 183 1.70 13.13 9.41
CA TYR A 183 2.92 13.93 9.29
C TYR A 183 3.36 14.02 7.83
N ALA A 184 3.36 15.25 7.30
CA ALA A 184 3.86 15.59 5.98
C ALA A 184 5.21 16.33 6.15
N PRO A 185 6.35 15.71 5.79
CA PRO A 185 7.68 16.29 6.01
C PRO A 185 8.01 17.45 5.04
N ARG A 186 7.20 17.61 3.99
CA ARG A 186 7.30 18.66 2.96
C ARG A 186 5.87 19.06 2.54
N ASP A 187 5.74 20.07 1.69
CA ASP A 187 4.44 20.38 1.09
C ASP A 187 3.93 19.23 0.21
N MET A 188 2.61 19.11 0.07
CA MET A 188 1.99 17.99 -0.64
C MET A 188 2.44 17.89 -2.09
N SER A 189 2.66 19.02 -2.78
CA SER A 189 3.11 18.94 -4.16
C SER A 189 4.51 18.33 -4.28
N THR A 190 5.41 18.66 -3.36
CA THR A 190 6.75 18.07 -3.32
C THR A 190 6.67 16.57 -3.02
N LEU A 191 5.82 16.16 -2.08
CA LEU A 191 5.64 14.76 -1.69
C LEU A 191 5.12 13.89 -2.84
N TYR A 192 4.05 14.33 -3.50
CA TYR A 192 3.47 13.61 -4.64
C TYR A 192 4.44 13.53 -5.82
N ALA A 193 5.13 14.63 -6.16
CA ALA A 193 6.08 14.62 -7.27
C ALA A 193 7.30 13.73 -6.99
N ALA A 194 7.84 13.79 -5.78
CA ALA A 194 8.96 12.93 -5.37
C ALA A 194 8.55 11.44 -5.32
N ALA A 195 7.36 11.14 -4.81
CA ALA A 195 6.82 9.78 -4.80
C ALA A 195 6.60 9.24 -6.22
N TYR A 196 5.98 10.02 -7.10
CA TYR A 196 5.83 9.69 -8.51
C TYR A 196 7.20 9.40 -9.16
N TYR A 197 8.20 10.24 -8.91
CA TYR A 197 9.54 10.06 -9.47
C TYR A 197 10.16 8.72 -9.10
N ILE A 198 10.18 8.35 -7.81
CA ILE A 198 10.75 7.07 -7.38
C ILE A 198 10.03 5.91 -8.06
N VAL A 199 8.69 5.97 -8.10
CA VAL A 199 7.87 4.94 -8.72
C VAL A 199 8.13 4.86 -10.23
N SER A 200 8.20 6.00 -10.93
CA SER A 200 8.44 6.03 -12.37
C SER A 200 9.83 5.51 -12.71
N GLU A 201 10.86 5.92 -11.97
CA GLU A 201 12.25 5.47 -12.19
C GLU A 201 12.41 3.96 -11.98
N LEU A 202 11.74 3.38 -10.99
CA LEU A 202 11.72 1.92 -10.82
C LEU A 202 10.97 1.22 -11.95
N ALA A 203 9.86 1.80 -12.40
CA ALA A 203 9.11 1.24 -13.52
C ALA A 203 9.96 1.25 -14.80
N ASP A 204 10.54 2.40 -15.14
CA ASP A 204 11.27 2.60 -16.40
C ASP A 204 12.48 1.65 -16.51
N GLU A 205 13.15 1.35 -15.40
CA GLU A 205 14.26 0.39 -15.37
C GLU A 205 13.82 -1.08 -15.45
N HIS A 206 12.63 -1.42 -14.97
CA HIS A 206 12.23 -2.83 -14.77
C HIS A 206 10.99 -3.27 -15.60
N GLY A 207 10.52 -2.43 -16.53
CA GLY A 207 9.53 -2.80 -17.54
C GLY A 207 8.13 -2.19 -17.35
N GLY A 208 8.04 -1.01 -16.75
CA GLY A 208 6.83 -0.19 -16.61
C GLY A 208 5.75 -0.86 -15.75
N LEU A 209 4.50 -0.81 -16.19
CA LEU A 209 3.37 -1.43 -15.48
C LEU A 209 3.54 -2.94 -15.28
N ASN A 210 4.23 -3.64 -16.20
CA ASN A 210 4.50 -5.07 -16.05
C ASN A 210 5.45 -5.38 -14.88
N TYR A 211 6.28 -4.43 -14.46
CA TYR A 211 7.09 -4.56 -13.25
C TYR A 211 6.20 -4.65 -12.01
N TYR A 212 5.30 -3.67 -11.86
CA TYR A 212 4.37 -3.64 -10.73
C TYR A 212 3.41 -4.83 -10.75
N ALA A 213 2.98 -5.30 -11.92
CA ALA A 213 2.19 -6.53 -12.01
C ALA A 213 2.93 -7.76 -11.42
N ARG A 214 4.26 -7.84 -11.58
CA ARG A 214 5.05 -8.89 -10.92
C ARG A 214 5.16 -8.66 -9.41
N VAL A 215 5.32 -7.41 -8.96
CA VAL A 215 5.35 -7.08 -7.53
C VAL A 215 4.09 -7.59 -6.83
N PHE A 216 2.91 -7.27 -7.36
CA PHE A 216 1.64 -7.69 -6.76
C PHE A 216 1.38 -9.20 -6.81
N ARG A 217 2.03 -9.94 -7.72
CA ARG A 217 2.02 -11.41 -7.70
C ARG A 217 2.91 -12.01 -6.62
N PHE A 218 3.95 -11.29 -6.19
CA PHE A 218 4.81 -11.72 -5.10
C PHE A 218 4.29 -11.32 -3.73
N LEU A 219 3.39 -10.35 -3.64
CA LEU A 219 2.73 -10.02 -2.38
C LEU A 219 1.98 -11.26 -1.87
N ASP A 220 2.40 -11.73 -0.70
CA ASP A 220 1.74 -12.84 -0.01
C ASP A 220 0.41 -12.39 0.59
N GLU A 221 -0.39 -13.34 1.07
CA GLU A 221 -1.55 -13.07 1.93
C GLU A 221 -1.10 -12.44 3.26
N GLY A 222 -0.90 -11.14 3.28
CA GLY A 222 -0.43 -10.36 4.43
C GLY A 222 -0.26 -8.89 4.10
N SER A 223 -0.31 -8.03 5.13
CA SER A 223 -0.09 -6.60 4.96
C SER A 223 1.41 -6.30 4.82
N VAL A 224 1.78 -5.51 3.81
CA VAL A 224 3.11 -4.89 3.71
C VAL A 224 3.05 -3.55 4.43
N GLU A 225 3.78 -3.43 5.52
CA GLU A 225 3.65 -2.33 6.48
C GLU A 225 4.91 -1.47 6.60
N ASP A 226 5.97 -1.74 5.86
CA ASP A 226 7.22 -0.97 5.97
C ASP A 226 8.05 -0.99 4.69
N ASN A 227 8.99 -0.04 4.60
CA ASN A 227 9.81 0.19 3.42
C ASN A 227 10.79 -0.95 3.13
N ALA A 228 11.22 -1.72 4.14
CA ALA A 228 12.14 -2.84 3.94
C ALA A 228 11.40 -4.02 3.28
N ALA A 229 10.22 -4.35 3.78
CA ALA A 229 9.34 -5.35 3.18
C ALA A 229 8.92 -4.94 1.76
N LEU A 230 8.55 -3.67 1.54
CA LEU A 230 8.26 -3.15 0.20
C LEU A 230 9.45 -3.32 -0.75
N CYS A 231 10.66 -2.91 -0.33
CA CYS A 231 11.88 -3.05 -1.12
C CYS A 231 12.20 -4.51 -1.43
N TYR A 232 11.91 -5.43 -0.52
CA TYR A 232 12.08 -6.86 -0.74
C TYR A 232 11.21 -7.34 -1.90
N TYR A 233 9.92 -7.04 -1.91
CA TYR A 233 9.00 -7.44 -2.99
C TYR A 233 9.31 -6.76 -4.32
N LEU A 234 9.73 -5.48 -4.28
CA LEU A 234 10.24 -4.77 -5.45
C LEU A 234 11.49 -5.46 -6.03
N SER A 235 12.39 -5.95 -5.17
CA SER A 235 13.59 -6.69 -5.59
C SER A 235 13.24 -8.05 -6.20
N LEU A 236 12.29 -8.79 -5.61
CA LEU A 236 11.80 -10.05 -6.18
C LEU A 236 11.25 -9.87 -7.61
N ALA A 237 10.48 -8.81 -7.83
CA ALA A 237 9.92 -8.49 -9.15
C ALA A 237 10.97 -8.01 -10.17
N ALA A 238 12.06 -7.40 -9.70
CA ALA A 238 13.18 -6.96 -10.52
C ALA A 238 14.12 -8.13 -10.89
N GLY A 239 14.16 -9.17 -10.06
CA GLY A 239 15.15 -10.26 -10.16
C GLY A 239 16.53 -9.88 -9.62
N GLU A 240 16.64 -8.70 -9.00
CA GLU A 240 17.85 -8.16 -8.40
C GLU A 240 17.52 -7.23 -7.24
N SER A 241 18.50 -6.93 -6.38
CA SER A 241 18.29 -6.04 -5.24
C SER A 241 18.14 -4.59 -5.70
N VAL A 242 17.04 -3.94 -5.29
CA VAL A 242 16.83 -2.50 -5.47
C VAL A 242 17.22 -1.69 -4.22
N ALA A 243 17.66 -2.35 -3.14
CA ALA A 243 17.95 -1.70 -1.86
C ALA A 243 19.07 -0.64 -1.98
N LYS A 244 20.10 -0.91 -2.79
CA LYS A 244 21.17 0.06 -3.05
C LYS A 244 20.63 1.34 -3.68
N LYS A 245 19.65 1.23 -4.60
CA LYS A 245 19.02 2.38 -5.26
C LYS A 245 18.18 3.18 -4.26
N PHE A 246 17.35 2.50 -3.46
CA PHE A 246 16.61 3.11 -2.36
C PHE A 246 17.52 3.85 -1.37
N ASN A 247 18.65 3.26 -1.03
CA ASN A 247 19.62 3.86 -0.12
C ASN A 247 20.37 5.03 -0.76
N SER A 248 20.60 5.02 -2.07
CA SER A 248 21.08 6.19 -2.80
C SER A 248 20.07 7.34 -2.77
N TRP A 249 18.77 7.02 -2.66
CA TRP A 249 17.69 7.98 -2.41
C TRP A 249 17.49 8.35 -0.95
N GLY A 250 18.27 7.80 -0.02
CA GLY A 250 18.23 8.17 1.40
C GLY A 250 17.22 7.40 2.27
N PHE A 251 16.66 6.28 1.80
CA PHE A 251 15.71 5.47 2.60
C PHE A 251 16.34 4.71 3.76
N ASN A 252 17.65 4.40 3.68
CA ASN A 252 18.41 3.68 4.70
C ASN A 252 17.75 2.36 5.18
N ILE A 253 17.45 1.48 4.23
CA ILE A 253 16.79 0.19 4.44
C ILE A 253 17.76 -0.99 4.28
N PRO A 254 17.53 -2.11 5.01
CA PRO A 254 18.30 -3.34 4.84
C PRO A 254 18.04 -3.99 3.48
N ASP A 255 19.04 -4.69 2.94
CA ASP A 255 18.90 -5.49 1.74
C ASP A 255 18.40 -6.90 2.06
N LEU A 256 17.08 -7.04 2.20
CA LEU A 256 16.42 -8.32 2.48
C LEU A 256 16.53 -9.31 1.32
N TYR A 257 16.75 -8.85 0.08
CA TYR A 257 16.83 -9.71 -1.10
C TYR A 257 18.01 -10.69 -0.99
N THR A 258 19.12 -10.26 -0.40
CA THR A 258 20.30 -11.13 -0.13
C THR A 258 20.00 -12.29 0.82
N TYR A 259 18.93 -12.19 1.62
CA TYR A 259 18.51 -13.21 2.58
C TYR A 259 17.32 -14.04 2.09
N THR A 260 16.93 -13.92 0.81
CA THR A 260 15.76 -14.64 0.24
C THR A 260 15.70 -16.13 0.57
N PRO A 261 16.80 -16.92 0.44
CA PRO A 261 16.74 -18.35 0.79
C PRO A 261 16.40 -18.59 2.27
N LEU A 262 16.97 -17.79 3.17
CA LEU A 262 16.76 -17.92 4.61
C LEU A 262 15.35 -17.45 5.03
N ILE A 263 14.84 -16.38 4.40
CA ILE A 263 13.46 -15.91 4.58
C ILE A 263 12.48 -17.01 4.18
N TYR A 264 12.68 -17.63 3.01
CA TYR A 264 11.85 -18.72 2.52
C TYR A 264 11.90 -19.94 3.45
N GLU A 265 13.10 -20.37 3.86
CA GLU A 265 13.26 -21.49 4.77
C GLU A 265 12.60 -21.24 6.13
N ALA A 266 12.76 -20.04 6.71
CA ALA A 266 12.15 -19.66 7.97
C ALA A 266 10.62 -19.68 7.87
N LYS A 267 10.05 -19.05 6.85
CA LYS A 267 8.60 -19.02 6.62
C LYS A 267 8.03 -20.43 6.42
N SER A 268 8.69 -21.24 5.60
CA SER A 268 8.31 -22.64 5.36
C SER A 268 8.34 -23.47 6.63
N ALA A 269 9.39 -23.33 7.46
CA ALA A 269 9.48 -24.03 8.74
C ALA A 269 8.37 -23.62 9.72
N ILE A 270 8.02 -22.33 9.79
CA ILE A 270 6.92 -21.83 10.64
C ILE A 270 5.57 -22.40 10.19
N ASN A 271 5.33 -22.43 8.87
CA ASN A 271 4.10 -22.97 8.30
C ASN A 271 4.02 -24.50 8.41
N GLY A 272 5.15 -25.18 8.52
CA GLY A 272 5.21 -26.63 8.76
C GLY A 272 4.85 -27.05 10.19
N ILE A 273 4.67 -26.10 11.13
CA ILE A 273 4.20 -26.41 12.48
C ILE A 273 2.69 -26.63 12.44
N ASP A 274 2.26 -27.82 12.87
CA ASP A 274 0.84 -28.20 12.93
C ASP A 274 0.01 -27.18 13.71
N GLU A 275 -0.94 -26.56 13.01
CA GLU A 275 -1.83 -25.53 13.54
C GLU A 275 -2.84 -26.07 14.57
N HIS A 276 -3.15 -27.37 14.51
CA HIS A 276 -4.08 -28.02 15.44
C HIS A 276 -3.38 -28.50 16.72
N ASN A 277 -2.05 -28.55 16.71
CA ASN A 277 -1.29 -28.92 17.89
C ASN A 277 -1.08 -27.73 18.82
N ILE A 278 -1.94 -27.61 19.83
CA ILE A 278 -1.94 -26.54 20.84
C ILE A 278 -0.58 -26.41 21.54
N SER A 279 0.11 -27.53 21.77
CA SER A 279 1.40 -27.57 22.46
C SER A 279 2.54 -26.91 21.68
N LEU A 280 2.39 -26.79 20.35
CA LEU A 280 3.40 -26.19 19.48
C LEU A 280 3.14 -24.70 19.22
N GLN A 281 1.92 -24.21 19.48
CA GLN A 281 1.53 -22.83 19.16
C GLN A 281 2.39 -21.75 19.83
N PRO A 282 2.84 -21.89 21.10
CA PRO A 282 3.74 -20.90 21.69
C PRO A 282 5.04 -20.72 20.91
N PHE A 283 5.61 -21.81 20.38
CA PHE A 283 6.85 -21.78 19.60
C PHE A 283 6.62 -21.27 18.18
N ARG A 284 5.50 -21.65 17.55
CA ARG A 284 5.07 -21.06 16.27
C ARG A 284 4.92 -19.55 16.39
N HIS A 285 4.27 -19.08 17.46
CA HIS A 285 4.09 -17.66 17.72
C HIS A 285 5.44 -16.94 17.90
N LEU A 286 6.33 -17.49 18.73
CA LEU A 286 7.65 -16.91 18.97
C LEU A 286 8.51 -16.87 17.69
N ALA A 287 8.54 -17.95 16.91
CA ALA A 287 9.22 -17.97 15.62
C ALA A 287 8.65 -16.92 14.67
N ASN A 288 7.32 -16.80 14.59
CA ASN A 288 6.66 -15.80 13.76
C ASN A 288 6.95 -14.36 14.21
N LEU A 289 7.07 -14.10 15.52
CA LEU A 289 7.47 -12.79 16.02
C LEU A 289 8.89 -12.42 15.54
N LEU A 290 9.85 -13.34 15.69
CA LEU A 290 11.23 -13.11 15.24
C LEU A 290 11.32 -12.94 13.73
N TYR A 291 10.60 -13.77 12.97
CA TYR A 291 10.48 -13.65 11.51
C TYR A 291 9.97 -12.28 11.11
N LYS A 292 8.84 -11.85 11.69
CA LYS A 292 8.25 -10.53 11.40
C LYS A 292 9.21 -9.41 11.76
N SER A 293 9.87 -9.47 12.92
CA SER A 293 10.87 -8.46 13.30
C SER A 293 12.07 -8.37 12.35
N ALA A 294 12.47 -9.49 11.75
CA ALA A 294 13.57 -9.52 10.78
C ALA A 294 13.17 -8.91 9.43
N VAL A 295 11.94 -9.18 8.98
CA VAL A 295 11.44 -8.76 7.67
C VAL A 295 10.83 -7.35 7.70
N SER A 296 10.39 -6.86 8.88
CA SER A 296 9.72 -5.55 9.00
C SER A 296 10.65 -4.34 9.09
N GLY A 297 11.97 -4.54 8.95
CA GLY A 297 12.98 -3.47 9.04
C GLY A 297 13.05 -2.72 10.38
N TRP A 298 12.29 -3.13 11.39
CA TRP A 298 12.21 -2.47 12.70
C TRP A 298 13.48 -2.63 13.55
N MET A 299 14.27 -3.66 13.26
CA MET A 299 15.57 -3.87 13.88
C MET A 299 16.71 -3.49 12.94
N LEU A 300 17.87 -3.14 13.52
CA LEU A 300 19.10 -2.86 12.77
C LEU A 300 19.34 -3.94 11.72
N ALA A 301 19.73 -3.53 10.51
CA ALA A 301 20.05 -4.43 9.39
C ALA A 301 21.01 -5.56 9.78
N GLU A 302 21.93 -5.29 10.72
CA GLU A 302 22.91 -6.24 11.24
C GLU A 302 22.27 -7.40 12.04
N ALA A 303 21.09 -7.19 12.63
CA ALA A 303 20.38 -8.19 13.40
C ALA A 303 19.51 -9.12 12.54
N THR A 304 19.19 -8.73 11.30
CA THR A 304 18.32 -9.49 10.39
C THR A 304 18.74 -10.96 10.23
N PRO A 305 20.02 -11.30 9.96
CA PRO A 305 20.43 -12.70 9.80
C PRO A 305 20.25 -13.51 11.08
N ALA A 306 20.57 -12.92 12.24
CA ALA A 306 20.45 -13.58 13.53
C ALA A 306 19.00 -13.86 13.90
N LEU A 307 18.09 -12.91 13.62
CA LEU A 307 16.66 -13.08 13.86
C LEU A 307 16.04 -14.13 12.94
N LEU A 308 16.38 -14.13 11.65
CA LEU A 308 15.91 -15.15 10.71
C LEU A 308 16.41 -16.55 11.10
N LEU A 309 17.68 -16.66 11.50
CA LEU A 309 18.24 -17.93 11.97
C LEU A 309 17.56 -18.40 13.26
N ALA A 310 17.35 -17.50 14.23
CA ALA A 310 16.65 -17.81 15.47
C ALA A 310 15.21 -18.27 15.20
N SER A 311 14.49 -17.57 14.31
CA SER A 311 13.16 -17.96 13.85
C SER A 311 13.16 -19.38 13.26
N LEU A 312 14.08 -19.66 12.34
CA LEU A 312 14.21 -20.96 11.69
C LEU A 312 14.50 -22.08 12.71
N LEU A 313 15.43 -21.83 13.65
CA LEU A 313 15.80 -22.80 14.69
C LEU A 313 14.64 -23.10 15.63
N ILE A 314 13.92 -22.07 16.10
CA ILE A 314 12.74 -22.27 16.96
C ILE A 314 11.68 -23.06 16.22
N ALA A 315 11.43 -22.75 14.94
CA ALA A 315 10.43 -23.46 14.16
C ALA A 315 10.79 -24.93 13.95
N ARG A 316 12.04 -25.23 13.53
CA ARG A 316 12.49 -26.61 13.31
C ARG A 316 12.59 -27.43 14.60
N LEU A 317 12.89 -26.79 15.73
CA LEU A 317 13.03 -27.45 17.03
C LEU A 317 11.76 -27.40 17.87
N ALA A 318 10.64 -26.86 17.36
CA ALA A 318 9.40 -26.70 18.12
C ALA A 318 8.95 -27.99 18.86
N PRO A 319 8.98 -29.20 18.26
CA PRO A 319 8.61 -30.43 18.98
C PRO A 319 9.54 -30.74 20.15
N PHE A 320 10.85 -30.51 20.00
CA PHE A 320 11.83 -30.73 21.06
C PHE A 320 11.71 -29.69 22.17
N LEU A 321 11.52 -28.43 21.81
CA LEU A 321 11.30 -27.34 22.76
C LEU A 321 10.04 -27.59 23.57
N ALA A 322 8.93 -27.98 22.92
CA ALA A 322 7.69 -28.37 23.59
C ALA A 322 7.93 -29.52 24.58
N LEU A 323 8.59 -30.60 24.14
CA LEU A 323 8.89 -31.74 25.00
C LEU A 323 9.67 -31.31 26.25
N ILE A 324 10.75 -30.52 26.09
CA ILE A 324 11.59 -30.06 27.20
C ILE A 324 10.78 -29.15 28.13
N THR A 325 10.05 -28.16 27.59
CA THR A 325 9.27 -27.20 28.37
C THR A 325 8.19 -27.90 29.18
N TYR A 326 7.37 -28.75 28.56
CA TYR A 326 6.27 -29.41 29.26
C TYR A 326 6.76 -30.50 30.22
N SER A 327 7.82 -31.24 29.88
CA SER A 327 8.45 -32.19 30.81
C SER A 327 9.00 -31.47 32.04
N GLY A 328 9.63 -30.31 31.86
CA GLY A 328 10.12 -29.47 32.94
C GLY A 328 8.99 -28.95 33.84
N ILE A 329 7.89 -28.48 33.26
CA ILE A 329 6.71 -28.04 34.02
C ILE A 329 6.14 -29.20 34.84
N ILE A 330 5.98 -30.38 34.25
CA ILE A 330 5.49 -31.58 34.95
C ILE A 330 6.44 -31.97 36.09
N PHE A 331 7.75 -31.96 35.85
CA PHE A 331 8.75 -32.28 36.86
C PHE A 331 8.70 -31.31 38.05
N VAL A 332 8.62 -30.00 37.80
CA VAL A 332 8.48 -28.98 38.85
C VAL A 332 7.17 -29.16 39.62
N ALA A 333 6.06 -29.42 38.92
CA ALA A 333 4.76 -29.66 39.56
C ALA A 333 4.79 -30.91 40.46
N LEU A 334 5.45 -31.99 40.02
CA LEU A 334 5.64 -33.20 40.81
C LEU A 334 6.45 -32.93 42.08
N ILE A 335 7.57 -32.21 41.99
CA ILE A 335 8.37 -31.84 43.16
C ILE A 335 7.55 -31.02 44.14
N LEU A 336 6.79 -30.03 43.66
CA LEU A 336 5.92 -29.21 44.51
C LEU A 336 4.83 -30.04 45.19
N ALA A 337 4.19 -30.97 44.47
CA ALA A 337 3.18 -31.85 45.03
C ALA A 337 3.73 -32.80 46.10
N LEU A 338 4.93 -33.36 45.87
CA LEU A 338 5.61 -34.23 46.84
C LEU A 338 6.00 -33.46 48.11
N LYS A 339 6.48 -32.22 47.95
CA LYS A 339 6.81 -31.32 49.08
C LYS A 339 5.58 -30.95 49.91
N VAL A 340 4.44 -30.66 49.25
CA VAL A 340 3.17 -30.36 49.95
C VAL A 340 2.66 -31.58 50.74
N LYS A 341 2.89 -32.80 50.24
CA LYS A 341 2.50 -34.04 50.91
C LYS A 341 3.48 -34.52 51.98
N GLY A 342 4.59 -33.80 52.22
CA GLY A 342 5.60 -34.16 53.21
C GLY A 342 6.37 -35.44 52.87
N VAL A 343 6.40 -35.84 51.60
CA VAL A 343 7.17 -37.00 51.11
C VAL A 343 8.62 -36.59 50.80
N LEU A 344 8.86 -35.29 50.59
CA LEU A 344 10.13 -34.69 50.18
C LEU A 344 10.43 -33.45 51.04
#